data_AF-A0A8S3I320-F1
#
_entry.id   AF-A0A8S3I320-F1
#
_cell.length_a   1.000
_cell.length_b   1.000
_cell.length_c   1.000
_cell.angle_alpha   90.00
_cell.angle_beta   90.00
_cell.angle_gamma   90.00
#
_symmetry.space_group_name_H-M   'P 1'
#
loop_
_entity.id
_entity.type
_entity.pdbx_description
1 polymer ?
#
loop_
_entity_poly.entity_id
_entity_poly.type
_entity_poly.pdbx_seq_one_letter_code
_entity_poly.pdbx_strand_id
1 'polypeptide(L)'
;MILQVQASPTCTCSFNQLSTYGLVIKSINLTSREKLRIKEGIIQWLCQSMRPFSIVNDNGLPDIIQQALCLGAKHGSIDVNSILPHRTTITEHSKIMTNIHRDQLKIHFIELQVFKTLTITPDLWSDKFNSSSYLGITCHIIDSDFSFSTFDLVMHKYTEPDKKAENILIVRN
;
A
#
# COMPACT_ATOMS: atom_id res chain seq x y z
N MET A 1 0.54 8.76 9.23
CA MET A 1 -0.50 9.64 8.67
C MET A 1 -0.90 9.05 7.33
N ILE A 2 -2.20 9.04 7.01
CA ILE A 2 -2.83 8.16 6.03
C ILE A 2 -2.27 8.40 4.63
N LEU A 3 -1.64 7.38 4.02
CA LEU A 3 -1.42 7.31 2.58
C LEU A 3 -2.80 7.26 1.93
N GLN A 4 -3.31 8.40 1.46
CA GLN A 4 -4.31 8.35 0.39
C GLN A 4 -3.58 7.90 -0.86
N VAL A 5 -3.57 6.59 -1.07
CA VAL A 5 -3.39 6.02 -2.40
C VAL A 5 -4.58 6.53 -3.21
N GLN A 6 -4.39 7.61 -3.95
CA GLN A 6 -5.29 7.93 -5.04
C GLN A 6 -5.33 6.69 -5.93
N ALA A 7 -6.55 6.21 -6.18
CA ALA A 7 -6.80 5.12 -7.09
C ALA A 7 -6.15 5.46 -8.44
N SER A 8 -4.97 4.91 -8.68
CA SER A 8 -4.32 4.94 -9.98
C SER A 8 -5.23 4.16 -10.95
N PRO A 9 -5.29 4.57 -12.23
CA PRO A 9 -6.25 4.03 -13.19
C PRO A 9 -6.15 2.52 -13.18
N THR A 10 -7.31 1.87 -13.06
CA THR A 10 -7.51 0.43 -13.15
C THR A 10 -6.46 -0.17 -14.07
N CYS A 11 -5.54 -0.94 -13.49
CA CYS A 11 -4.54 -1.67 -14.23
C CYS A 11 -5.29 -2.54 -15.22
N THR A 12 -5.33 -2.10 -16.48
CA THR A 12 -5.83 -2.87 -17.61
C THR A 12 -4.73 -3.88 -17.92
N CYS A 13 -4.55 -4.84 -17.00
CA CYS A 13 -3.97 -6.11 -17.37
C CYS A 13 -4.81 -6.63 -18.53
N SER A 14 -4.18 -6.82 -19.69
CA SER A 14 -4.79 -7.37 -20.88
C SER A 14 -5.55 -8.65 -20.53
N PHE A 15 -6.85 -8.51 -20.31
CA PHE A 15 -7.83 -9.56 -20.09
C PHE A 15 -8.08 -10.24 -21.43
N ASN A 16 -7.07 -10.93 -21.95
CA ASN A 16 -7.28 -11.84 -23.05
C ASN A 16 -7.98 -13.08 -22.49
N GLN A 17 -9.30 -13.08 -22.67
CA GLN A 17 -10.23 -14.22 -22.61
C GLN A 17 -10.28 -14.96 -21.27
N LEU A 18 -10.97 -14.37 -20.29
CA LEU A 18 -11.73 -15.17 -19.32
C LEU A 18 -13.18 -14.70 -19.34
N SER A 19 -14.03 -15.60 -19.84
CA SER A 19 -15.49 -15.50 -19.90
C SER A 19 -16.08 -14.82 -18.66
N THR A 20 -16.76 -13.70 -18.89
CA THR A 20 -17.58 -12.97 -17.92
C THR A 20 -18.72 -13.84 -17.41
N TYR A 21 -18.46 -14.65 -16.39
CA TYR A 21 -19.49 -15.01 -15.42
C TYR A 21 -19.40 -14.00 -14.29
N GLY A 22 -20.25 -12.97 -14.34
CA GLY A 22 -20.34 -11.97 -13.29
C GLY A 22 -20.63 -12.65 -11.95
N LEU A 23 -19.64 -12.71 -11.08
CA LEU A 23 -19.84 -13.08 -9.68
C LEU A 23 -20.64 -11.96 -9.03
N VAL A 24 -21.96 -12.14 -8.95
CA VAL A 24 -22.84 -11.26 -8.18
C VAL A 24 -22.48 -11.44 -6.71
N ILE A 25 -21.80 -10.45 -6.12
CA ILE A 25 -21.52 -10.41 -4.69
C ILE A 25 -22.85 -10.21 -3.97
N LYS A 26 -23.41 -11.29 -3.42
CA LYS A 26 -24.62 -11.23 -2.61
C LYS A 26 -24.24 -11.03 -1.15
N SER A 27 -24.88 -10.06 -0.50
CA SER A 27 -24.85 -9.96 0.95
C SER A 27 -25.50 -11.21 1.55
N ILE A 28 -24.76 -11.94 2.37
CA ILE A 28 -25.25 -13.14 3.06
C ILE A 28 -25.58 -12.81 4.51
N ASN A 29 -26.69 -13.35 4.99
CA ASN A 29 -27.06 -13.27 6.40
C ASN A 29 -26.38 -14.42 7.16
N LEU A 30 -25.21 -14.14 7.73
CA LEU A 30 -24.52 -15.08 8.60
C LEU A 30 -25.32 -15.32 9.89
N THR A 31 -25.39 -16.57 10.32
CA THR A 31 -25.92 -16.96 11.62
C THR A 31 -25.09 -16.35 12.76
N SER A 32 -25.68 -16.23 13.95
CA SER A 32 -24.96 -15.72 15.13
C SER A 32 -23.70 -16.53 15.45
N ARG A 33 -23.74 -17.85 15.21
CA ARG A 33 -22.59 -18.75 15.42
C ARG A 33 -21.47 -18.49 14.42
N GLU A 34 -21.79 -18.25 13.14
CA GLU A 34 -20.79 -17.93 12.11
C GLU A 34 -20.14 -16.57 12.35
N LYS A 35 -20.95 -15.55 12.70
CA LYS A 35 -20.43 -14.24 13.09
C LYS A 35 -19.49 -14.32 14.28
N LEU A 36 -19.83 -15.14 15.28
CA LEU A 36 -18.98 -15.36 16.45
C LEU A 36 -17.65 -16.01 16.06
N ARG A 37 -17.67 -17.05 15.22
CA ARG A 37 -16.45 -17.73 14.74
C ARG A 37 -15.49 -16.79 14.03
N ILE A 38 -16.00 -15.93 13.14
CA ILE A 38 -15.18 -14.92 12.46
C ILE A 38 -14.55 -13.96 13.48
N LYS A 39 -15.35 -13.47 14.43
CA LYS A 39 -14.89 -12.55 15.47
C LYS A 39 -13.77 -13.17 16.32
N GLU A 40 -13.97 -14.39 16.80
CA GLU A 40 -12.98 -15.12 17.59
C GLU A 40 -11.69 -15.38 16.79
N GLY A 41 -11.80 -15.78 15.52
CA GLY A 41 -10.65 -15.98 14.64
C GLY A 41 -9.84 -14.69 14.41
N ILE A 42 -10.51 -13.55 14.20
CA ILE A 42 -9.85 -12.24 14.09
C ILE A 42 -9.14 -11.90 15.41
N ILE A 43 -9.83 -12.00 16.55
CA ILE A 43 -9.22 -11.70 17.86
C ILE A 43 -8.01 -12.58 18.11
N GLN A 44 -8.11 -13.88 17.85
CA GLN A 44 -7.01 -14.81 17.99
C GLN A 44 -5.81 -14.42 17.12
N TRP A 45 -6.04 -14.11 15.84
CA TRP A 45 -4.98 -13.64 14.94
C TRP A 45 -4.30 -12.37 15.45
N LEU A 46 -5.09 -11.38 15.86
CA LEU A 46 -4.57 -10.10 16.37
C LEU A 46 -3.72 -10.30 17.62
N CYS A 47 -4.20 -11.07 18.60
CA CYS A 47 -3.48 -11.34 19.84
C CYS A 47 -2.22 -12.17 19.60
N GLN A 48 -2.29 -13.24 18.81
CA GLN A 48 -1.14 -14.12 18.55
C GLN A 48 -0.03 -13.41 17.77
N SER A 49 -0.41 -12.55 16.82
CA SER A 49 0.54 -11.83 15.97
C SER A 49 0.87 -10.41 16.46
N MET A 50 0.36 -10.02 17.65
CA MET A 50 0.52 -8.69 18.25
C MET A 50 0.19 -7.55 17.26
N ARG A 51 -0.87 -7.71 16.48
CA ARG A 51 -1.29 -6.72 15.46
C ARG A 51 -2.19 -5.66 16.09
N PRO A 52 -2.12 -4.40 15.62
CA PRO A 52 -3.03 -3.36 16.08
C PRO A 52 -4.46 -3.68 15.65
N PHE A 53 -5.44 -3.41 16.52
CA PHE A 53 -6.86 -3.63 16.21
C PHE A 53 -7.35 -2.83 15.00
N SER A 54 -6.71 -1.69 14.69
CA SER A 54 -7.04 -0.86 13.54
C SER A 54 -6.83 -1.55 12.19
N ILE A 55 -6.06 -2.65 12.13
CA ILE A 55 -5.84 -3.41 10.88
C ILE A 55 -7.14 -3.99 10.31
N VAL A 56 -8.15 -4.22 11.16
CA VAL A 56 -9.46 -4.73 10.72
C VAL A 56 -10.23 -3.69 9.90
N ASN A 57 -9.91 -2.40 10.08
CA ASN A 57 -10.51 -1.30 9.34
C ASN A 57 -9.73 -0.97 8.06
N ASP A 58 -8.64 -1.68 7.77
CA ASP A 58 -7.86 -1.47 6.55
C ASP A 58 -8.61 -2.03 5.35
N ASN A 59 -8.74 -1.24 4.28
CA ASN A 59 -9.49 -1.63 3.08
C ASN A 59 -8.84 -2.81 2.33
N GLY A 60 -7.54 -3.03 2.49
CA GLY A 60 -6.83 -4.13 1.84
C GLY A 60 -7.19 -5.50 2.43
N LEU A 61 -7.61 -5.57 3.70
CA LEU A 61 -8.01 -6.84 4.33
C LEU A 61 -9.28 -7.42 3.69
N PRO A 62 -10.40 -6.68 3.55
CA PRO A 62 -11.56 -7.10 2.79
C PRO A 62 -11.23 -7.53 1.36
N ASP A 63 -10.37 -6.79 0.65
CA ASP A 63 -10.00 -7.10 -0.73
C ASP A 63 -9.31 -8.47 -0.85
N ILE A 64 -8.34 -8.74 0.04
CA ILE A 64 -7.63 -10.03 0.08
C ILE A 64 -8.59 -11.17 0.44
N ILE A 65 -9.48 -10.96 1.43
CA ILE A 65 -10.48 -11.96 1.82
C ILE A 65 -11.42 -12.26 0.65
N GLN A 66 -11.88 -11.22 -0.06
CA GLN A 66 -12.76 -11.38 -1.22
C GLN A 66 -12.06 -12.15 -2.35
N GLN A 67 -10.79 -11.89 -2.62
CA GLN A 67 -9.99 -12.67 -3.58
C GLN A 67 -9.88 -14.15 -3.16
N ALA A 68 -9.60 -14.42 -1.88
CA ALA A 68 -9.54 -15.78 -1.36
C ALA A 68 -10.90 -16.52 -1.46
N LEU A 69 -12.01 -15.84 -1.18
CA LEU A 69 -13.36 -16.37 -1.34
C LEU A 69 -13.67 -16.69 -2.81
N CYS A 70 -13.27 -15.83 -3.74
CA CYS A 70 -13.43 -16.07 -5.18
C CYS A 70 -12.63 -17.30 -5.64
N LEU A 71 -11.40 -17.47 -5.14
CA LEU A 71 -10.60 -18.66 -5.41
C LEU A 71 -11.30 -19.91 -4.87
N GLY A 72 -11.76 -19.89 -3.62
CA GLY A 72 -12.50 -20.99 -3.01
C GLY A 72 -13.81 -21.33 -3.74
N ALA A 73 -14.54 -20.34 -4.23
CA ALA A 73 -15.73 -20.57 -5.05
C ALA A 73 -15.40 -21.23 -6.40
N LYS A 74 -14.25 -20.91 -7.00
CA LYS A 74 -13.81 -21.45 -8.29
C LYS A 74 -13.19 -22.84 -8.18
N HIS A 75 -12.39 -23.08 -7.14
CA HIS A 75 -11.57 -24.29 -7.01
C HIS A 75 -11.99 -25.22 -5.87
N GLY A 76 -12.98 -24.84 -5.05
CA GLY A 76 -13.46 -25.62 -3.91
C GLY A 76 -12.57 -25.46 -2.69
N SER A 77 -12.32 -26.57 -1.97
CA SER A 77 -11.42 -26.56 -0.81
C SER A 77 -9.97 -26.43 -1.27
N ILE A 78 -9.31 -25.35 -0.85
CA ILE A 78 -7.92 -25.02 -1.21
C ILE A 78 -7.07 -25.02 0.06
N ASP A 79 -5.87 -25.58 -0.02
CA ASP A 79 -4.88 -25.40 1.04
C ASP A 79 -4.39 -23.95 1.08
N VAL A 80 -4.61 -23.26 2.20
CA VAL A 80 -4.22 -21.86 2.40
C VAL A 80 -2.70 -21.67 2.22
N ASN A 81 -1.89 -22.66 2.57
CA ASN A 81 -0.44 -22.55 2.41
C ASN A 81 0.01 -22.61 0.93
N SER A 82 -0.83 -23.13 0.05
CA SER A 82 -0.57 -23.16 -1.40
C SER A 82 -0.85 -21.83 -2.10
N ILE A 83 -1.70 -20.98 -1.50
CA ILE A 83 -2.08 -19.67 -2.08
C ILE A 83 -1.25 -18.52 -1.52
N LEU A 84 -0.79 -18.60 -0.26
CA LEU A 84 -0.09 -17.51 0.39
C LEU A 84 1.40 -17.50 -0.02
N PRO A 85 1.88 -16.44 -0.68
CA PRO A 85 3.29 -16.34 -1.03
C PRO A 85 4.17 -16.17 0.21
N HIS A 86 5.39 -16.69 0.13
CA HIS A 86 6.38 -16.49 1.19
C HIS A 86 6.73 -15.00 1.34
N ARG A 87 7.10 -14.58 2.56
CA ARG A 87 7.50 -13.19 2.88
C ARG A 87 8.53 -12.63 1.89
N THR A 88 9.51 -13.46 1.50
CA THR A 88 10.57 -13.07 0.54
C THR A 88 9.96 -12.69 -0.80
N THR A 89 9.05 -13.51 -1.33
CA THR A 89 8.34 -13.26 -2.59
C THR A 89 7.55 -11.95 -2.53
N ILE A 90 6.83 -11.70 -1.44
CA ILE A 90 6.08 -10.43 -1.25
C ILE A 90 7.04 -9.24 -1.24
N THR A 91 8.17 -9.36 -0.55
CA THR A 91 9.17 -8.27 -0.43
C THR A 91 9.86 -7.98 -1.76
N GLU A 92 10.14 -9.00 -2.56
CA GLU A 92 10.70 -8.82 -3.91
C GLU A 92 9.68 -8.21 -4.85
N HIS A 93 8.45 -8.73 -4.82
CA HIS A 93 7.37 -8.22 -5.66
C HIS A 93 7.02 -6.78 -5.29
N SER A 94 7.06 -6.41 -4.01
CA SER A 94 6.83 -5.03 -3.59
C SER A 94 7.87 -4.08 -4.17
N LYS A 95 9.14 -4.48 -4.25
CA LYS A 95 10.20 -3.66 -4.88
C LYS A 95 9.92 -3.44 -6.38
N ILE A 96 9.47 -4.49 -7.07
CA ILE A 96 9.10 -4.40 -8.50
C ILE A 96 7.94 -3.42 -8.68
N MET A 97 6.87 -3.59 -7.90
CA MET A 97 5.70 -2.71 -7.96
C MET A 97 6.05 -1.26 -7.61
N THR A 98 6.92 -1.04 -6.61
CA THR A 98 7.42 0.30 -6.28
C THR A 98 8.19 0.93 -7.43
N ASN A 99 9.04 0.17 -8.14
CA ASN A 99 9.77 0.69 -9.29
C ASN A 99 8.84 1.05 -10.45
N ILE A 100 7.87 0.19 -10.76
CA ILE A 100 6.84 0.48 -11.78
C ILE A 100 6.10 1.77 -11.43
N HIS A 101 5.66 1.90 -10.18
CA HIS A 101 4.94 3.09 -9.73
C HIS A 101 5.83 4.34 -9.78
N ARG A 102 7.11 4.22 -9.40
CA ARG A 102 8.08 5.32 -9.52
C ARG A 102 8.26 5.77 -10.97
N ASP A 103 8.32 4.85 -11.91
CA ASP A 103 8.47 5.19 -13.33
C ASP A 103 7.21 5.88 -13.89
N GLN A 104 6.02 5.48 -13.44
CA GLN A 104 4.77 6.17 -13.74
C GLN A 104 4.76 7.60 -13.17
N LEU A 105 5.19 7.77 -11.92
CA LEU A 105 5.28 9.09 -11.27
C LEU A 105 6.29 10.01 -11.97
N LYS A 106 7.42 9.49 -12.46
CA LYS A 106 8.39 10.29 -13.22
C LYS A 106 7.74 10.91 -14.47
N ILE A 107 7.00 10.11 -15.24
CA ILE A 107 6.30 10.60 -16.44
C ILE A 107 5.30 11.69 -16.04
N HIS A 108 4.50 11.42 -15.00
CA HIS A 108 3.52 12.37 -14.50
C HIS A 108 4.15 13.69 -14.00
N PHE A 109 5.28 13.64 -13.30
CA PHE A 109 5.97 14.83 -12.82
C PHE A 109 6.63 15.64 -13.94
N ILE A 110 7.12 15.00 -15.01
CA ILE A 110 7.63 15.72 -16.19
C ILE A 110 6.52 16.55 -16.82
N GLU A 111 5.31 16.00 -16.94
CA GLU A 111 4.13 16.73 -17.45
C GLU A 111 3.75 17.90 -16.53
N LEU A 112 3.74 17.69 -15.21
CA LEU A 112 3.34 18.71 -14.23
C LEU A 112 4.36 19.83 -14.05
N GLN A 113 5.66 19.56 -14.23
CA GLN A 113 6.71 20.58 -14.13
C GLN A 113 6.48 21.71 -15.14
N VAL A 114 5.88 21.41 -16.30
CA VAL A 114 5.50 22.40 -17.31
C VAL A 114 4.52 23.44 -16.75
N PHE A 115 3.63 23.02 -15.84
CA PHE A 115 2.59 23.88 -15.27
C PHE A 115 3.00 24.60 -13.98
N LYS A 116 4.22 24.35 -13.46
CA LYS A 116 4.76 24.94 -12.22
C LYS A 116 3.87 24.75 -10.98
N THR A 117 3.10 23.67 -10.92
CA THR A 117 2.19 23.38 -9.80
C THR A 117 2.76 22.40 -8.76
N LEU A 118 4.07 22.21 -8.79
CA LEU A 118 4.80 21.25 -7.96
C LEU A 118 5.49 21.96 -6.78
N THR A 119 5.22 21.50 -5.56
CA THR A 119 5.96 21.92 -4.34
C THR A 119 6.50 20.69 -3.62
N ILE A 120 7.67 20.82 -2.98
CA ILE A 120 8.29 19.75 -2.21
C ILE A 120 8.51 20.23 -0.78
N THR A 121 8.10 19.40 0.18
CA THR A 121 8.27 19.66 1.61
C THR A 121 9.19 18.59 2.21
N PRO A 122 10.41 18.96 2.63
CA PRO A 122 11.24 18.09 3.46
C PRO A 122 10.78 18.14 4.92
N ASP A 123 10.56 16.98 5.55
CA ASP A 123 10.29 16.84 6.97
C ASP A 123 11.42 16.05 7.63
N LEU A 124 12.08 16.67 8.63
CA LEU A 124 13.21 16.09 9.34
C LEU A 124 12.85 15.93 10.82
N TRP A 125 12.87 14.69 11.31
CA TRP A 125 12.65 14.40 12.72
C TRP A 125 13.68 13.42 13.28
N SER A 126 13.76 13.37 14.60
CA SER A 126 14.63 12.43 15.31
C SER A 126 13.81 11.57 16.27
N ASP A 127 13.99 10.27 16.15
CA ASP A 127 13.50 9.29 17.11
C ASP A 127 14.56 9.09 18.19
N LYS A 128 14.30 9.62 19.38
CA LYS A 128 15.21 9.52 20.53
C LYS A 128 15.32 8.09 21.06
N PHE A 129 14.27 7.28 20.93
CA PHE A 129 14.30 5.90 21.42
C PHE A 129 15.24 5.05 20.58
N ASN A 130 15.14 5.18 19.25
CA ASN A 130 15.99 4.44 18.31
C ASN A 130 17.29 5.18 17.94
N SER A 131 17.57 6.34 18.57
CA SER A 131 18.72 7.22 18.28
C SER A 131 18.97 7.40 16.77
N SER A 132 17.87 7.62 16.04
CA SER A 132 17.85 7.65 14.58
C SER A 132 17.18 8.92 14.10
N SER A 133 17.71 9.53 13.05
CA SER A 133 17.10 10.68 12.41
C SER A 133 16.51 10.28 11.05
N TYR A 134 15.46 10.96 10.62
CA TYR A 134 14.65 10.59 9.46
C TYR A 134 14.32 11.82 8.63
N LEU A 135 14.49 11.73 7.31
CA LEU A 135 14.09 12.75 6.33
C LEU A 135 13.01 12.19 5.40
N GLY A 136 11.78 12.62 5.62
CA GLY A 136 10.70 12.45 4.68
C GLY A 136 10.78 13.55 3.63
N ILE A 137 10.62 13.21 2.35
CA ILE A 137 10.39 14.21 1.31
C ILE A 137 9.04 13.90 0.70
N THR A 138 8.14 14.87 0.81
CA THR A 138 6.79 14.76 0.30
C THR A 138 6.59 15.82 -0.78
N CYS A 139 5.98 15.40 -1.87
CA CYS A 139 5.62 16.25 -2.99
C CYS A 139 4.13 16.58 -2.94
N HIS A 140 3.80 17.83 -3.23
CA HIS A 140 2.45 18.35 -3.29
C HIS A 140 2.19 18.93 -4.67
N ILE A 141 1.05 18.55 -5.25
CA ILE A 141 0.63 18.94 -6.60
C ILE A 141 -0.79 19.48 -6.53
N ILE A 142 -1.02 20.55 -7.29
CA ILE A 142 -2.36 21.00 -7.65
C ILE A 142 -2.48 20.83 -9.17
N ASP A 143 -3.45 20.06 -9.62
CA ASP A 143 -3.67 19.88 -11.06
C ASP A 143 -4.50 21.03 -11.67
N SER A 144 -4.78 20.93 -12.98
CA SER A 144 -5.60 21.93 -13.69
C SER A 144 -7.04 22.01 -13.20
N ASP A 145 -7.53 20.95 -12.55
CA ASP A 145 -8.88 20.87 -12.00
C ASP A 145 -8.92 21.31 -10.53
N PHE A 146 -7.82 21.90 -10.04
CA PHE A 146 -7.62 22.32 -8.64
C PHE A 146 -7.71 21.16 -7.64
N SER A 147 -7.48 19.93 -8.10
CA SER A 147 -7.36 18.77 -7.23
C SER A 147 -5.99 18.75 -6.57
N PHE A 148 -5.98 18.63 -5.25
CA PHE A 148 -4.76 18.53 -4.45
C PHE A 148 -4.36 17.07 -4.26
N SER A 149 -3.11 16.77 -4.64
CA SER A 149 -2.53 15.44 -4.54
C SER A 149 -1.19 15.50 -3.81
N THR A 150 -0.88 14.47 -3.03
CA THR A 150 0.36 14.41 -2.25
C THR A 150 1.01 13.03 -2.40
N PHE A 151 2.34 13.03 -2.59
CA PHE A 151 3.12 11.83 -2.82
C PHE A 151 4.36 11.81 -1.93
N ASP A 152 4.53 10.74 -1.14
CA ASP A 152 5.76 10.52 -0.39
C ASP A 152 6.85 9.98 -1.34
N LEU A 153 7.89 10.77 -1.58
CA LEU A 153 8.93 10.45 -2.56
C LEU A 153 10.04 9.61 -1.96
N VAL A 154 10.49 9.98 -0.76
CA VAL A 154 11.54 9.26 -0.06
C VAL A 154 11.34 9.34 1.44
N MET A 155 11.69 8.23 2.09
CA MET A 155 11.92 8.17 3.52
C MET A 155 13.36 7.72 3.73
N HIS A 156 14.25 8.65 4.10
CA HIS A 156 15.64 8.34 4.37
C HIS A 156 15.93 8.30 5.86
N LYS A 157 16.68 7.29 6.31
CA LYS A 157 17.16 7.18 7.69
C LYS A 157 18.62 7.60 7.75
N TYR A 158 18.92 8.54 8.62
CA TYR A 158 20.28 8.97 8.95
C TYR A 158 20.74 8.38 10.29
N THR A 159 22.02 8.06 10.35
CA THR A 159 22.75 7.95 11.61
C THR A 159 23.19 9.35 12.04
N GLU A 160 23.41 9.58 13.34
CA GLU A 160 23.82 10.91 13.84
C GLU A 160 25.08 11.48 13.16
N PRO A 161 26.15 10.69 12.88
CA PRO A 161 27.31 11.17 12.13
C PRO A 161 26.99 11.66 10.70
N ASP A 162 25.96 11.08 10.08
CA ASP A 162 25.57 11.37 8.70
C ASP A 162 24.59 12.56 8.60
N LYS A 163 24.09 13.08 9.73
CA LYS A 163 23.14 14.20 9.80
C LYS A 163 23.82 15.57 9.60
N LYS A 164 24.49 15.73 8.46
CA LYS A 164 25.15 16.97 8.07
C LYS A 164 24.46 17.56 6.84
N ALA A 165 24.45 18.88 6.70
CA ALA A 165 23.82 19.57 5.57
C ALA A 165 24.32 19.05 4.22
N GLU A 166 25.62 18.76 4.11
CA GLU A 166 26.26 18.17 2.93
C GLU A 166 25.68 16.81 2.53
N ASN A 167 25.23 15.99 3.49
CA ASN A 167 24.66 14.66 3.23
C ASN A 167 23.16 14.70 2.92
N ILE A 168 22.48 15.81 3.22
CA ILE A 168 21.05 16.00 2.93
C ILE A 168 20.84 16.39 1.46
N LEU A 169 21.80 17.14 0.88
CA LEU A 169 21.71 17.65 -0.49
C LEU A 169 22.09 16.62 -1.56
N ILE A 170 22.62 15.46 -1.17
CA ILE A 170 23.09 14.44 -2.12
C ILE A 170 21.99 13.41 -2.37
N VAL A 171 21.41 13.44 -3.56
CA VAL A 171 20.57 12.35 -4.08
C VAL A 171 21.51 11.22 -4.53
N ARG A 172 21.60 10.15 -3.74
CA ARG A 172 22.35 8.94 -4.15
C ARG A 172 21.42 8.07 -5.01
N ASN A 173 21.84 7.81 -6.24
CA ASN A 173 21.15 6.91 -7.19
C ASN A 173 21.24 5.45 -6.77
#